data_AF-A0A7L4R0B7-F1
#
_entry.id   AF-A0A7L4R0B7-F1
#
_cell.length_a   1.000
_cell.length_b   1.000
_cell.length_c   1.000
_cell.angle_alpha   90.00
_cell.angle_beta   90.00
_cell.angle_gamma   90.00
#
_symmetry.space_group_name_H-M   'P 1'
#
loop_
_entity.id
_entity.type
_entity.pdbx_description
1 polymer ?
#
loop_
_entity_poly.entity_id
_entity_poly.type
_entity_poly.pdbx_seq_one_letter_code
_entity_poly.pdbx_strand_id
1 'polypeptide(L)' 'MYRSNFGGPRDRPPREMTKVICSDCGKECEVPFKPTEGRPVYCRECLPKHRRPRY' A
#
# COMPACT_ATOMS: atom_id res chain seq x y z
N MET A 1 -41.44 1.37 -4.51
CA MET A 1 -40.89 0.18 -5.19
C MET A 1 -39.57 0.57 -5.85
N TYR A 2 -38.52 -0.21 -5.58
CA TYR A 2 -37.15 -0.23 -6.12
C TYR A 2 -36.47 1.10 -6.53
N ARG A 3 -35.67 1.70 -5.62
CA ARG A 3 -34.68 2.72 -6.02
C ARG A 3 -33.41 2.01 -6.47
N SER A 4 -33.35 1.76 -7.76
CA SER A 4 -32.31 1.01 -8.46
C SER A 4 -30.90 1.48 -8.12
N ASN A 5 -30.07 0.51 -7.74
CA ASN A 5 -28.61 0.57 -7.74
C ASN A 5 -28.08 0.99 -9.12
N PHE A 6 -27.43 2.14 -9.24
CA PHE A 6 -26.56 2.45 -10.37
C PHE A 6 -25.31 3.21 -9.89
N GLY A 7 -24.33 2.45 -9.42
CA GLY A 7 -22.94 2.88 -9.34
C GLY A 7 -22.11 1.81 -10.03
N GLY A 8 -21.85 1.99 -11.33
CA GLY A 8 -21.20 1.01 -12.19
C GLY A 8 -19.80 0.58 -11.70
N PRO A 9 -19.24 -0.49 -12.30
CA PRO A 9 -17.91 -0.97 -11.93
C PRO A 9 -16.93 0.18 -12.11
N ARG A 10 -16.37 0.69 -11.02
CA ARG A 10 -15.25 1.62 -11.12
C ARG A 10 -14.07 0.79 -11.59
N ASP A 11 -13.80 0.84 -12.90
CA ASP A 11 -12.56 0.39 -13.53
C ASP A 11 -11.39 1.09 -12.83
N ARG A 12 -10.99 0.55 -11.68
CA ARG A 12 -9.84 1.01 -10.93
C ARG A 12 -8.65 0.52 -11.76
N PRO A 13 -7.78 1.42 -12.25
CA PRO A 13 -6.61 0.99 -13.01
C PRO A 13 -5.84 -0.07 -12.20
N PRO A 14 -5.29 -1.10 -12.86
CA PRO A 14 -4.50 -2.13 -12.19
C PRO A 14 -3.41 -1.43 -11.39
N ARG A 15 -3.38 -1.70 -10.08
CA ARG A 15 -2.37 -1.09 -9.20
C ARG A 15 -1.04 -1.69 -9.59
N GLU A 16 -0.11 -0.85 -10.03
CA GLU A 16 1.27 -1.28 -10.28
C GLU A 16 1.89 -1.69 -8.93
N MET A 17 2.00 -3.00 -8.72
CA MET A 17 2.66 -3.57 -7.56
C MET A 17 4.17 -3.52 -7.81
N THR A 18 4.88 -2.68 -7.08
CA THR A 18 6.33 -2.57 -7.17
C THR A 18 6.97 -3.50 -6.14
N LYS A 19 7.92 -4.34 -6.60
CA LYS A 19 8.75 -5.15 -5.70
C LYS A 19 9.82 -4.26 -5.08
N VAL A 20 9.88 -4.25 -3.75
CA VAL A 20 10.80 -3.44 -2.96
C VAL A 20 11.37 -4.26 -1.81
N ILE A 21 12.55 -3.88 -1.34
CA ILE A 21 13.20 -4.51 -0.19
C ILE A 21 12.90 -3.67 1.05
N CYS A 22 12.43 -4.33 2.11
CA CYS A 22 12.19 -3.67 3.39
C CYS A 22 13.52 -3.22 4.02
N SER A 23 13.65 -1.95 4.37
CA SER A 23 14.88 -1.40 4.96
C SER A 23 15.17 -1.90 6.38
N ASP A 24 14.17 -2.39 7.11
CA ASP A 24 14.37 -2.94 8.47
C ASP A 24 14.72 -4.43 8.47
N CYS A 25 14.00 -5.23 7.68
CA CYS A 25 14.08 -6.69 7.77
C CYS A 25 14.66 -7.35 6.51
N GLY A 26 14.94 -6.60 5.45
CA GLY A 26 15.51 -7.10 4.20
C GLY A 26 14.58 -7.98 3.37
N LYS A 27 13.30 -8.13 3.75
CA LYS A 27 12.33 -8.95 3.00
C LYS A 27 11.83 -8.25 1.75
N GLU A 28 11.64 -9.01 0.68
CA GLU A 28 10.96 -8.56 -0.54
C GLU A 28 9.47 -8.39 -0.28
N CYS A 29 8.92 -7.25 -0.68
CA CYS A 29 7.52 -6.88 -0.48
C CYS A 29 6.95 -6.29 -1.76
N GLU A 30 5.65 -6.52 -1.99
CA GLU A 30 4.93 -5.90 -3.09
C GLU A 30 4.11 -4.72 -2.56
N VAL A 31 4.49 -3.51 -2.98
CA VAL A 31 3.84 -2.28 -2.53
C VAL A 31 3.22 -1.53 -3.71
N PRO A 32 2.04 -0.92 -3.54
CA PRO A 32 1.37 -0.17 -4.61
C PRO A 32 1.92 1.27 -4.76
N PHE A 33 3.10 1.56 -4.21
CA PHE A 33 3.75 2.87 -4.25
C PHE A 33 5.18 2.74 -4.74
N LYS A 34 5.66 3.72 -5.51
CA LYS A 34 7.06 3.75 -5.95
C LYS A 34 7.95 4.11 -4.76
N PRO A 35 9.04 3.35 -4.50
CA PRO A 35 10.04 3.76 -3.51
C PRO A 35 10.66 5.10 -3.95
N THR A 36 10.64 6.09 -3.06
CA THR A 36 11.28 7.39 -3.30
C THR A 36 12.66 7.39 -2.66
N GLU A 37 13.70 7.81 -3.39
CA GLU A 37 15.05 8.02 -2.88
C GLU A 37 14.99 9.02 -1.70
N GLY A 38 15.26 8.54 -0.48
CA GLY A 38 15.14 9.32 0.75
C GLY A 38 14.02 8.90 1.71
N ARG A 39 13.09 8.01 1.31
CA ARG A 39 12.13 7.37 2.24
C ARG A 39 12.35 5.86 2.33
N PRO A 40 12.66 5.32 3.53
CA PRO A 40 12.80 3.88 3.72
C PRO A 40 11.45 3.19 3.48
N VAL A 41 11.51 2.02 2.85
CA VAL A 41 10.33 1.21 2.59
C VAL A 41 10.20 0.16 3.67
N TYR A 42 9.00 0.03 4.21
CA TYR A 42 8.69 -0.94 5.26
C TYR A 42 7.63 -1.92 4.82
N CYS A 43 7.82 -3.18 5.19
CA CYS A 43 6.80 -4.21 5.02
C CYS A 43 5.59 -3.95 5.93
N ARG A 44 4.46 -4.63 5.68
CA ARG A 44 3.24 -4.51 6.50
C ARG A 44 3.47 -4.78 7.99
N GLU A 45 4.48 -5.58 8.31
CA GLU A 45 4.85 -5.96 9.69
C GLU A 45 5.77 -4.91 10.36
N CYS A 46 6.67 -4.27 9.61
CA CYS A 46 7.59 -3.26 10.15
C CYS A 46 6.97 -1.86 10.19
N LEU A 47 6.08 -1.54 9.25
CA LEU A 47 5.38 -0.26 9.18
C LEU A 47 4.69 0.16 10.50
N PRO A 48 3.97 -0.72 11.24
CA PRO A 48 3.36 -0.33 12.52
C PRO A 48 4.38 -0.02 13.62
N LYS A 49 5.61 -0.54 13.57
CA LYS A 49 6.66 -0.23 14.55
C LYS A 49 7.24 1.17 14.34
N HIS A 50 7.33 1.62 13.09
CA HIS A 50 7.81 2.97 12.73
C HIS A 50 6.71 4.04 12.72
N ARG A 51 5.44 3.64 12.63
CA ARG A 51 4.33 4.59 12.77
C ARG A 51 4.26 5.02 14.23
N ARG A 52 4.49 6.32 14.47
CA ARG A 52 4.29 6.94 15.79
C ARG A 52 2.89 6.56 16.30
N PRO A 53 2.76 6.03 17.54
CA PRO A 53 1.46 5.73 18.09
C PRO A 53 0.63 7.01 18.10
N ARG A 54 -0.55 6.95 17.49
CA ARG A 54 -1.55 7.99 17.63
C ARG A 54 -2.14 7.78 19.02
N TYR A 55 -1.52 8.40 20.02
CA TYR A 55 -2.12 8.59 21.34
C TYR A 55 -3.31 9.52 21.20
#